data_AF-A0A350F3P2-F1
#
_entry.id   AF-A0A350F3P2-F1
#
_cell.length_a   1.000
_cell.length_b   1.000
_cell.length_c   1.000
_cell.angle_alpha   90.00
_cell.angle_beta   90.00
_cell.angle_gamma   90.00
#
_symmetry.space_group_name_H-M   'P 1'
#
loop_
_entity.id
_entity.type
_entity.pdbx_description
1 polymer ?
#
loop_
_entity_poly.entity_id
_entity_poly.type
_entity_poly.pdbx_seq_one_letter_code
_entity_poly.pdbx_strand_id
1 'polypeptide(L)'
;SGPHIHVDVRAAEFKLPARKVPLAANAHLPPDIRVMSCRRMPADFHARFDACGKQYRYFIWNHPAMNPLLEKRAWHVKRVLNLRAMRAAAALFPGKRDFKSFAANRDYEMEDTVRTITRCDVKRSGPLITVIIEGDGFLYKMCRGIAGTLVQIGEGRHEPGDVERMLAGLNRSAAGMTAPAWGLVLWKVNYRKGVNGTKRRGDR
;
A
#
# COMPACT_ATOMS: atom_id res chain seq x y z
N SER A 1 -2.27 -6.81 9.22
CA SER A 1 -2.04 -5.69 10.16
C SER A 1 -2.25 -4.42 9.37
N GLY A 2 -3.22 -3.55 9.70
CA GLY A 2 -3.52 -2.36 8.90
C GLY A 2 -2.54 -1.19 9.13
N PRO A 3 -2.97 0.07 8.96
CA PRO A 3 -2.21 1.24 9.42
C PRO A 3 -1.98 1.20 10.93
N HIS A 4 -0.87 1.81 11.38
CA HIS A 4 -0.50 1.92 12.78
C HIS A 4 -0.25 3.39 13.14
N ILE A 5 -0.62 3.76 14.36
CA ILE A 5 -0.30 5.04 15.00
C ILE A 5 0.37 4.76 16.34
N HIS A 6 1.22 5.66 16.80
CA HIS A 6 1.74 5.66 18.18
C HIS A 6 1.33 6.97 18.85
N VAL A 7 1.17 6.90 20.17
CA VAL A 7 0.81 8.04 21.01
C VAL A 7 1.63 7.92 22.28
N ASP A 8 2.35 8.98 22.61
CA ASP A 8 3.13 9.05 23.83
C ASP A 8 2.20 9.42 25.00
N VAL A 9 2.26 8.61 26.05
CA VAL A 9 1.45 8.81 27.24
C VAL A 9 2.33 8.74 28.48
N ARG A 10 2.10 9.64 29.43
CA ARG A 10 2.78 9.57 30.73
C ARG A 10 2.31 8.33 31.48
N ALA A 11 3.26 7.52 31.94
CA ALA A 11 2.94 6.24 32.59
C ALA A 11 2.06 6.40 33.84
N ALA A 12 2.22 7.49 34.58
CA ALA A 12 1.42 7.81 35.77
C ALA A 12 -0.05 8.12 35.44
N GLU A 13 -0.32 8.66 34.25
CA GLU A 13 -1.64 9.10 33.80
C GLU A 13 -2.38 7.97 33.05
N PHE A 14 -1.66 7.04 32.41
CA PHE A 14 -2.25 5.98 31.61
C PHE A 14 -2.29 4.61 32.31
N LYS A 15 -3.27 4.46 33.21
CA LYS A 15 -3.51 3.23 33.99
C LYS A 15 -4.35 2.18 33.26
N LEU A 16 -4.95 2.51 32.12
CA LEU A 16 -5.79 1.59 31.36
C LEU A 16 -4.94 0.43 30.78
N PRO A 17 -5.30 -0.84 31.02
CA PRO A 17 -4.61 -1.96 30.38
C PRO A 17 -4.73 -1.87 28.85
N ALA A 18 -3.64 -2.13 28.11
CA ALA A 18 -3.61 -2.01 26.64
C ALA A 18 -4.77 -2.73 25.94
N ARG A 19 -5.19 -3.89 26.46
CA ARG A 19 -6.35 -4.66 25.93
C ARG A 19 -7.69 -3.93 26.01
N LYS A 20 -7.86 -2.97 26.92
CA LYS A 20 -9.10 -2.18 27.07
C LYS A 20 -9.10 -0.90 26.22
N VAL A 21 -7.94 -0.49 25.71
CA VAL A 21 -7.79 0.72 24.89
C VAL A 21 -8.63 0.66 23.61
N PRO A 22 -8.67 -0.45 22.84
CA PRO A 22 -9.54 -0.53 21.67
C PRO A 22 -11.01 -0.27 21.99
N LEU A 23 -11.53 -0.86 23.06
CA LEU A 23 -12.92 -0.69 23.48
C LEU A 23 -13.22 0.79 23.81
N ALA A 24 -12.38 1.40 24.66
CA ALA A 24 -12.57 2.79 25.07
C ALA A 24 -12.43 3.77 23.89
N ALA A 25 -11.40 3.60 23.06
CA ALA A 25 -11.18 4.47 21.90
C ALA A 25 -12.33 4.37 20.89
N ASN A 26 -12.78 3.14 20.57
CA ASN A 26 -13.83 2.92 19.59
C ASN A 26 -15.19 3.49 20.00
N ALA A 27 -15.43 3.73 21.29
CA ALA A 27 -16.65 4.39 21.77
C ALA A 27 -16.72 5.87 21.36
N HIS A 28 -15.58 6.50 21.06
CA HIS A 28 -15.49 7.91 20.69
C HIS A 28 -15.12 8.14 19.22
N LEU A 29 -14.87 7.07 18.45
CA LEU A 29 -14.44 7.16 17.06
C LEU A 29 -15.63 7.04 16.09
N PRO A 30 -15.62 7.80 14.97
CA PRO A 30 -16.61 7.66 13.92
C PRO A 30 -16.58 6.24 13.31
N PRO A 31 -17.69 5.76 12.73
CA PRO A 31 -17.87 4.36 12.33
C PRO A 31 -16.84 3.80 11.33
N ASP A 32 -16.20 4.67 10.57
CA ASP A 32 -15.18 4.37 9.58
C ASP A 32 -13.76 4.26 10.16
N ILE A 33 -13.55 4.64 11.43
CA ILE A 33 -12.27 4.54 12.13
C ILE A 33 -12.40 3.59 13.31
N ARG A 34 -11.58 2.54 13.33
CA ARG A 34 -11.57 1.54 14.41
C ARG A 34 -10.15 1.17 14.82
N VAL A 35 -9.91 1.19 16.12
CA VAL A 35 -8.72 0.61 16.77
C VAL A 35 -8.96 -0.89 16.93
N MET A 36 -8.18 -1.69 16.21
CA MET A 36 -8.30 -3.16 16.25
C MET A 36 -7.48 -3.80 17.37
N SER A 37 -6.40 -3.16 17.80
CA SER A 37 -5.50 -3.66 18.83
C SER A 37 -4.64 -2.52 19.39
N CYS A 38 -4.16 -2.68 20.62
CA CYS A 38 -3.20 -1.77 21.23
C CYS A 38 -2.10 -2.58 21.94
N ARG A 39 -0.87 -2.08 21.90
CA ARG A 39 0.31 -2.68 22.53
C ARG A 39 1.18 -1.58 23.11
N ARG A 40 1.76 -1.81 24.29
CA ARG A 40 2.83 -0.96 24.83
C ARG A 40 4.13 -1.23 24.05
N MET A 41 4.80 -0.17 23.63
CA MET A 41 6.06 -0.22 22.91
C MET A 41 7.17 0.47 23.72
N PRO A 42 8.45 0.22 23.40
CA PRO A 42 9.57 1.02 23.90
C PRO A 42 9.36 2.52 23.67
N ALA A 43 9.95 3.36 24.53
CA ALA A 43 9.77 4.82 24.48
C ALA A 43 10.40 5.47 23.24
N ASP A 44 11.38 4.81 22.63
CA ASP A 44 12.07 5.21 21.41
C ASP A 44 11.37 4.71 20.12
N PHE A 45 10.26 3.96 20.26
CA PHE A 45 9.52 3.46 19.11
C PHE A 45 8.78 4.58 18.37
N HIS A 46 8.95 4.64 17.06
CA HIS A 46 8.22 5.53 16.17
C HIS A 46 7.55 4.78 15.01
N ALA A 47 6.21 4.76 15.01
CA ALA A 47 5.42 3.95 14.06
C ALA A 47 5.74 4.18 12.58
N ARG A 48 6.22 5.37 12.20
CA ARG A 48 6.62 5.70 10.83
C ARG A 48 8.07 5.31 10.52
N PHE A 49 8.99 5.53 11.46
CA PHE A 49 10.44 5.45 11.19
C PHE A 49 10.97 4.03 11.41
N ASP A 50 10.34 3.27 12.31
CA ASP A 50 10.70 1.86 12.55
C ASP A 50 10.02 0.88 11.58
N ALA A 51 9.13 1.38 10.72
CA ALA A 51 8.48 0.56 9.70
C ALA A 51 9.52 0.11 8.68
N CYS A 52 9.73 -1.20 8.55
CA CYS A 52 10.69 -1.80 7.63
C CYS A 52 10.06 -2.24 6.30
N GLY A 53 8.75 -2.07 6.13
CA GLY A 53 8.08 -2.29 4.86
C GLY A 53 6.58 -2.09 4.93
N LYS A 54 5.97 -1.85 3.78
CA LYS A 54 4.51 -1.68 3.64
C LYS A 54 4.01 -2.54 2.49
N GLN A 55 2.80 -3.07 2.65
CA GLN A 55 2.04 -3.71 1.57
C GLN A 55 0.82 -2.85 1.28
N TYR A 56 0.70 -2.42 0.04
CA TYR A 56 -0.52 -1.84 -0.50
C TYR A 56 -1.26 -2.89 -1.34
N ARG A 57 -2.57 -2.80 -1.34
CA ARG A 57 -3.43 -3.51 -2.28
C ARG A 57 -4.27 -2.53 -3.05
N TYR A 58 -4.37 -2.73 -4.35
CA TYR A 58 -5.25 -1.98 -5.22
C TYR A 58 -6.31 -2.91 -5.81
N PHE A 59 -7.58 -2.59 -5.59
CA PHE A 59 -8.72 -3.40 -6.01
C PHE A 59 -9.36 -2.85 -7.29
N ILE A 60 -9.54 -3.73 -8.27
CA ILE A 60 -10.16 -3.44 -9.56
C ILE A 60 -11.32 -4.41 -9.75
N TRP A 61 -12.52 -3.89 -9.93
CA TRP A 61 -13.68 -4.68 -10.33
C TRP A 61 -13.76 -4.70 -11.86
N ASN A 62 -13.38 -5.83 -12.47
CA ASN A 62 -13.32 -5.98 -13.91
C ASN A 62 -14.53 -6.74 -14.46
N HIS A 63 -15.59 -5.99 -14.77
CA HIS A 63 -16.89 -6.53 -15.21
C HIS A 63 -17.70 -5.43 -15.93
N PRO A 64 -18.60 -5.75 -16.88
CA PRO A 64 -19.46 -4.75 -17.53
C PRO A 64 -20.32 -3.93 -16.57
N ALA A 65 -20.91 -4.59 -15.56
CA ALA A 65 -21.70 -3.98 -14.50
C ALA A 65 -20.93 -3.89 -13.17
N MET A 66 -21.06 -2.77 -12.46
CA MET A 66 -20.42 -2.57 -11.16
C MET A 66 -21.12 -3.40 -10.08
N ASN A 67 -20.35 -4.00 -9.18
CA ASN A 67 -20.91 -4.55 -7.95
C ASN A 67 -21.18 -3.39 -6.97
N PRO A 68 -22.44 -3.09 -6.59
CA PRO A 68 -22.76 -1.97 -5.71
C PRO A 68 -22.09 -2.08 -4.34
N LEU A 69 -21.82 -3.31 -3.86
CA LEU A 69 -21.10 -3.51 -2.58
C LEU A 69 -19.63 -3.11 -2.67
N LEU A 70 -19.05 -3.00 -3.85
CA LEU A 70 -17.66 -2.58 -4.03
C LEU A 70 -17.55 -1.13 -4.52
N GLU A 71 -18.68 -0.42 -4.63
CA GLU A 71 -18.68 1.00 -4.96
C GLU A 71 -17.81 1.77 -3.95
N LYS A 72 -16.96 2.66 -4.47
CA LYS A 72 -15.95 3.40 -3.67
C LYS A 72 -14.99 2.50 -2.85
N ARG A 73 -14.87 1.22 -3.21
CA ARG A 73 -13.91 0.26 -2.61
C ARG A 73 -13.05 -0.46 -3.65
N ALA A 74 -13.48 -0.46 -4.91
CA ALA A 74 -12.72 -0.95 -6.04
C ALA A 74 -12.88 0.01 -7.24
N TRP A 75 -11.87 0.07 -8.10
CA TRP A 75 -11.98 0.76 -9.37
C TRP A 75 -12.76 -0.09 -10.37
N HIS A 76 -13.90 0.41 -10.85
CA HIS A 76 -14.66 -0.23 -11.91
C HIS A 76 -13.97 -0.08 -13.26
N VAL A 77 -13.61 -1.20 -13.89
CA VAL A 77 -13.05 -1.25 -15.24
C VAL A 77 -13.92 -2.16 -16.09
N LYS A 78 -14.64 -1.59 -17.06
CA LYS A 78 -15.59 -2.31 -17.91
C LYS A 78 -14.91 -3.13 -19.01
N ARG A 79 -13.82 -2.63 -19.56
CA ARG A 79 -13.05 -3.30 -20.62
C ARG A 79 -12.39 -4.55 -20.06
N VAL A 80 -12.44 -5.66 -20.79
CA VAL A 80 -11.76 -6.91 -20.38
C VAL A 80 -10.25 -6.67 -20.32
N LEU A 81 -9.63 -7.05 -19.20
CA LEU A 81 -8.19 -6.87 -18.99
C LEU A 81 -7.40 -8.15 -19.30
N ASN A 82 -6.33 -8.01 -20.08
CA ASN A 82 -5.36 -9.06 -20.33
C ASN A 82 -4.47 -9.29 -19.10
N LEU A 83 -4.87 -10.25 -18.25
CA LEU A 83 -4.12 -10.57 -17.04
C LEU A 83 -2.71 -11.09 -17.28
N ARG A 84 -2.46 -11.76 -18.41
CA ARG A 84 -1.12 -12.27 -18.70
C ARG A 84 -0.16 -11.10 -18.91
N ALA A 85 -0.58 -10.11 -19.69
CA ALA A 85 0.18 -8.88 -19.91
C ALA A 85 0.38 -8.10 -18.59
N MET A 86 -0.68 -7.93 -17.79
CA MET A 86 -0.58 -7.27 -16.48
C MET A 86 0.40 -7.97 -15.54
N ARG A 87 0.39 -9.30 -15.49
CA ARG A 87 1.33 -10.08 -14.64
C ARG A 87 2.77 -9.98 -15.14
N ALA A 88 2.98 -10.04 -16.45
CA ALA A 88 4.29 -9.87 -17.06
C ALA A 88 4.88 -8.49 -16.72
N ALA A 89 4.06 -7.44 -16.83
CA ALA A 89 4.45 -6.07 -16.46
C ALA A 89 4.71 -5.93 -14.95
N ALA A 90 3.86 -6.54 -14.11
CA ALA A 90 4.00 -6.49 -12.66
C ALA A 90 5.35 -7.05 -12.19
N ALA A 91 5.81 -8.13 -12.82
CA ALA A 91 7.08 -8.79 -12.52
C ALA A 91 8.34 -7.93 -12.77
N LEU A 92 8.22 -6.82 -13.51
CA LEU A 92 9.33 -5.91 -13.82
C LEU A 92 9.53 -4.81 -12.76
N PHE A 93 8.58 -4.63 -11.85
CA PHE A 93 8.66 -3.60 -10.80
C PHE A 93 9.58 -3.92 -9.61
N PRO A 94 9.72 -5.19 -9.14
CA PRO A 94 10.62 -5.49 -8.02
C PRO A 94 12.08 -5.08 -8.28
N GLY A 95 12.73 -4.51 -7.26
CA GLY A 95 14.10 -3.99 -7.32
C GLY A 95 14.25 -2.60 -6.70
N LYS A 96 15.50 -2.14 -6.59
CA LYS A 96 15.85 -0.77 -6.19
C LYS A 96 16.02 0.09 -7.45
N ARG A 97 15.06 0.98 -7.71
CA ARG A 97 14.93 1.71 -8.98
C ARG A 97 14.40 3.12 -8.73
N ASP A 98 14.57 4.01 -9.70
CA ASP A 98 13.90 5.31 -9.71
C ASP A 98 12.42 5.13 -10.10
N PHE A 99 11.52 5.52 -9.21
CA PHE A 99 10.07 5.42 -9.42
C PHE A 99 9.40 6.76 -9.75
N LYS A 100 10.17 7.81 -10.07
CA LYS A 100 9.68 9.15 -10.41
C LYS A 100 8.58 9.13 -11.45
N SER A 101 8.71 8.30 -12.49
CA SER A 101 7.70 8.15 -13.55
C SER A 101 6.34 7.73 -12.99
N PHE A 102 6.29 6.92 -11.93
CA PHE A 102 5.03 6.42 -11.36
C PHE A 102 4.44 7.33 -10.28
N ALA A 103 5.14 8.40 -9.92
CA ALA A 103 4.75 9.34 -8.88
C ALA A 103 4.15 10.61 -9.48
N ALA A 104 3.28 11.26 -8.72
CA ALA A 104 2.90 12.64 -9.05
C ALA A 104 3.92 13.61 -8.49
N ASN A 105 4.16 14.71 -9.22
CA ASN A 105 4.91 15.83 -8.69
C ASN A 105 4.26 16.36 -7.41
N ARG A 106 5.12 16.74 -6.46
CA ARG A 106 4.77 17.64 -5.37
C ARG A 106 5.45 18.97 -5.62
N ASP A 107 4.88 20.03 -5.08
CA ASP A 107 5.43 21.40 -5.12
C ASP A 107 6.60 21.59 -4.14
N TYR A 108 7.21 20.51 -3.63
CA TYR A 108 8.36 20.54 -2.74
C TYR A 108 9.41 19.53 -3.22
N GLU A 109 10.69 19.91 -3.14
CA GLU A 109 11.82 19.09 -3.54
C GLU A 109 11.89 17.80 -2.68
N MET A 110 11.75 16.65 -3.34
CA MET A 110 12.06 15.37 -2.70
C MET A 110 13.55 15.08 -2.86
N GLU A 111 14.23 14.72 -1.77
CA GLU A 111 15.67 14.39 -1.79
C GLU A 111 16.02 13.22 -2.72
N ASP A 112 15.13 12.22 -2.86
CA ASP A 112 15.34 11.06 -3.72
C ASP A 112 14.02 10.37 -4.14
N THR A 113 13.97 9.91 -5.40
CA THR A 113 12.87 9.15 -6.01
C THR A 113 13.15 7.65 -6.14
N VAL A 114 14.32 7.17 -5.70
CA VAL A 114 14.67 5.75 -5.67
C VAL A 114 13.98 5.05 -4.50
N ARG A 115 13.29 3.94 -4.78
CA ARG A 115 12.64 3.09 -3.76
C ARG A 115 12.94 1.62 -4.04
N THR A 116 12.70 0.76 -3.06
CA THR A 116 12.80 -0.69 -3.25
C THR A 116 11.41 -1.32 -3.17
N ILE A 117 10.94 -1.84 -4.31
CA ILE A 117 9.79 -2.74 -4.35
C ILE A 117 10.31 -4.17 -4.16
N THR A 118 9.77 -4.89 -3.19
CA THR A 118 10.11 -6.30 -2.95
C THR A 118 9.12 -7.25 -3.61
N ARG A 119 7.91 -6.78 -3.94
CA ARG A 119 6.87 -7.57 -4.59
C ARG A 119 5.91 -6.69 -5.38
N CYS A 120 5.55 -7.12 -6.58
CA CYS A 120 4.43 -6.59 -7.34
C CYS A 120 3.68 -7.73 -8.04
N ASP A 121 2.46 -8.05 -7.59
CA ASP A 121 1.68 -9.18 -8.10
C ASP A 121 0.30 -8.74 -8.58
N VAL A 122 -0.25 -9.46 -9.56
CA VAL A 122 -1.65 -9.31 -10.01
C VAL A 122 -2.41 -10.63 -9.82
N LYS A 123 -3.38 -10.62 -8.92
CA LYS A 123 -4.25 -11.76 -8.59
C LYS A 123 -5.68 -11.52 -9.07
N ARG A 124 -6.41 -12.59 -9.39
CA ARG A 124 -7.83 -12.53 -9.76
C ARG A 124 -8.63 -13.54 -8.96
N SER A 125 -9.80 -13.11 -8.51
CA SER A 125 -10.82 -13.94 -7.85
C SER A 125 -12.17 -13.53 -8.42
N GLY A 126 -12.75 -14.34 -9.31
CA GLY A 126 -13.91 -13.92 -10.09
C GLY A 126 -13.63 -12.64 -10.88
N PRO A 127 -14.52 -11.63 -10.86
CA PRO A 127 -14.28 -10.33 -11.51
C PRO A 127 -13.35 -9.39 -10.73
N LEU A 128 -13.01 -9.70 -9.47
CA LEU A 128 -12.12 -8.86 -8.66
C LEU A 128 -10.65 -9.16 -9.00
N ILE A 129 -9.93 -8.14 -9.46
CA ILE A 129 -8.49 -8.14 -9.64
C ILE A 129 -7.85 -7.36 -8.49
N THR A 130 -6.78 -7.92 -7.91
CA THR A 130 -6.01 -7.28 -6.85
C THR A 130 -4.56 -7.12 -7.28
N VAL A 131 -4.09 -5.88 -7.35
CA VAL A 131 -2.66 -5.57 -7.46
C VAL A 131 -2.08 -5.49 -6.07
N ILE A 132 -1.03 -6.25 -5.78
CA ILE A 132 -0.34 -6.27 -4.48
C ILE A 132 1.02 -5.64 -4.69
N ILE A 133 1.36 -4.62 -3.92
CA ILE A 133 2.64 -3.91 -4.02
C ILE A 133 3.28 -3.87 -2.64
N GLU A 134 4.49 -4.42 -2.50
CA GLU A 134 5.26 -4.41 -1.26
C GLU A 134 6.61 -3.73 -1.48
N GLY A 135 7.06 -2.95 -0.49
CA GLY A 135 8.32 -2.23 -0.55
C GLY A 135 8.67 -1.52 0.76
N ASP A 136 9.83 -0.89 0.80
CA ASP A 136 10.35 -0.17 1.98
C ASP A 136 9.74 1.24 2.14
N GLY A 137 9.43 1.88 1.03
CA GLY A 137 8.83 3.21 0.98
C GLY A 137 8.16 3.48 -0.36
N PHE A 138 7.25 4.44 -0.39
CA PHE A 138 6.48 4.78 -1.59
C PHE A 138 6.43 6.29 -1.79
N LEU A 139 6.61 6.74 -3.03
CA LEU A 139 6.45 8.15 -3.42
C LEU A 139 4.96 8.52 -3.42
N TYR A 140 4.67 9.83 -3.44
CA TYR A 140 3.30 10.30 -3.52
C TYR A 140 2.59 9.79 -4.79
N LYS A 141 1.43 9.16 -4.62
CA LYS A 141 0.63 8.49 -5.67
C LYS A 141 1.32 7.31 -6.40
N MET A 142 2.53 6.90 -6.02
CA MET A 142 3.30 5.82 -6.66
C MET A 142 2.50 4.52 -6.89
N CYS A 143 1.84 3.99 -5.85
CA CYS A 143 1.04 2.76 -5.97
C CYS A 143 -0.13 2.90 -6.96
N ARG A 144 -0.71 4.10 -7.07
CA ARG A 144 -1.82 4.40 -8.00
C ARG A 144 -1.30 4.58 -9.42
N GLY A 145 -0.09 5.13 -9.60
CA GLY A 145 0.60 5.15 -10.88
C GLY A 145 0.88 3.74 -11.39
N ILE A 146 1.49 2.89 -10.54
CA ILE A 146 1.73 1.47 -10.87
C ILE A 146 0.43 0.76 -11.25
N ALA A 147 -0.63 0.87 -10.43
CA ALA A 147 -1.91 0.24 -10.73
C ALA A 147 -2.53 0.77 -12.05
N GLY A 148 -2.39 2.06 -12.32
CA GLY A 148 -2.85 2.70 -13.55
C GLY A 148 -2.14 2.17 -14.79
N THR A 149 -0.80 2.13 -14.76
CA THR A 149 0.03 1.55 -15.81
C THR A 149 -0.35 0.10 -16.08
N LEU A 150 -0.50 -0.71 -15.02
CA LEU A 150 -0.90 -2.11 -15.17
C LEU A 150 -2.27 -2.25 -15.84
N VAL A 151 -3.26 -1.42 -15.49
CA VAL A 151 -4.57 -1.44 -16.16
C VAL A 151 -4.46 -1.05 -17.63
N GLN A 152 -3.68 -0.02 -17.97
CA GLN A 152 -3.47 0.37 -19.36
C GLN A 152 -2.79 -0.72 -20.20
N ILE A 153 -1.82 -1.44 -19.63
CA ILE A 153 -1.22 -2.63 -20.24
C ILE A 153 -2.27 -3.74 -20.40
N GLY A 154 -3.09 -3.97 -19.39
CA GLY A 154 -4.21 -4.92 -19.46
C GLY A 154 -5.23 -4.56 -20.55
N GLU A 155 -5.40 -3.27 -20.86
CA GLU A 155 -6.25 -2.77 -21.94
C GLU A 155 -5.57 -2.75 -23.32
N GLY A 156 -4.30 -3.16 -23.40
CA GLY A 156 -3.51 -3.16 -24.64
C GLY A 156 -3.03 -1.77 -25.10
N ARG A 157 -3.00 -0.77 -24.21
CA ARG A 157 -2.50 0.58 -24.56
C ARG A 157 -0.97 0.68 -24.50
N HIS A 158 -0.34 -0.23 -23.78
CA HIS A 158 1.10 -0.33 -23.58
C HIS A 158 1.50 -1.80 -23.56
N GLU A 159 2.73 -2.07 -23.96
CA GLU A 159 3.32 -3.40 -23.88
C GLU A 159 3.95 -3.62 -22.49
N PRO A 160 4.01 -4.86 -21.97
CA PRO A 160 4.64 -5.13 -20.68
C PRO A 160 6.07 -4.59 -20.55
N GLY A 161 6.87 -4.69 -21.63
CA GLY A 161 8.26 -4.20 -21.66
C GLY A 161 8.38 -2.67 -21.56
N ASP A 162 7.29 -1.92 -21.70
CA ASP A 162 7.29 -0.47 -21.54
C ASP A 162 7.63 -0.04 -20.10
N VAL A 163 7.36 -0.91 -19.11
CA VAL A 163 7.67 -0.67 -17.69
C VAL A 163 9.17 -0.42 -17.49
N GLU A 164 10.04 -1.17 -18.15
CA GLU A 164 11.50 -0.98 -18.09
C GLU A 164 11.90 0.42 -18.58
N ARG A 165 11.30 0.87 -19.68
CA ARG A 165 11.57 2.20 -20.25
C ARG A 165 11.05 3.31 -19.33
N MET A 166 9.91 3.11 -18.68
CA MET A 166 9.36 4.03 -17.69
C MET A 166 10.25 4.12 -16.44
N LEU A 167 10.79 2.99 -15.96
CA LEU A 167 11.74 2.93 -14.83
C LEU A 167 13.10 3.55 -15.16
N ALA A 168 13.52 3.51 -16.42
CA ALA A 168 14.72 4.20 -16.90
C ALA A 168 14.54 5.73 -17.04
N GLY A 169 13.35 6.27 -16.77
CA GLY A 169 13.08 7.71 -16.85
C GLY A 169 12.96 8.26 -18.28
N LEU A 170 12.95 7.38 -19.29
CA LEU A 170 13.04 7.76 -20.70
C LEU A 170 11.71 8.22 -21.31
N ASN A 171 10.58 8.12 -20.60
CA ASN A 171 9.29 8.58 -21.11
C ASN A 171 8.28 8.91 -20.01
N ARG A 172 8.19 10.21 -19.67
CA ARG A 172 7.27 10.72 -18.64
C ARG A 172 5.82 10.84 -19.12
N SER A 173 5.59 11.07 -20.41
CA SER A 173 4.24 11.05 -21.00
C SER A 173 3.66 9.64 -21.14
N ALA A 174 4.51 8.60 -20.99
CA ALA A 174 4.09 7.21 -20.95
C ALA A 174 3.72 6.70 -19.54
N ALA A 175 4.06 7.45 -18.48
CA ALA A 175 3.62 7.09 -17.14
C ALA A 175 2.10 7.22 -17.03
N GLY A 176 1.45 6.06 -16.91
CA GLY A 176 0.02 5.90 -17.05
C GLY A 176 -0.84 6.77 -16.15
N MET A 177 -2.10 6.93 -16.57
CA MET A 177 -3.17 7.55 -15.79
C MET A 177 -3.09 7.16 -14.31
N THR A 178 -3.09 8.13 -13.39
CA THR A 178 -3.15 7.81 -11.96
C THR A 178 -4.48 7.15 -11.64
N ALA A 179 -4.46 5.88 -11.23
CA ALA A 179 -5.67 5.13 -10.89
C ALA A 179 -6.48 5.86 -9.79
N PRO A 180 -7.81 5.74 -9.71
CA PRO A 180 -8.62 6.38 -8.67
C PRO A 180 -8.17 6.06 -7.23
N ALA A 181 -8.45 6.95 -6.26
CA ALA A 181 -7.94 6.79 -4.89
C ALA A 181 -8.60 5.63 -4.13
N TRP A 182 -9.92 5.45 -4.33
CA TRP A 182 -10.76 4.55 -3.53
C TRP A 182 -10.51 3.05 -3.74
N GLY A 183 -9.70 2.67 -4.74
CA GLY A 183 -9.27 1.29 -4.91
C GLY A 183 -8.05 0.92 -4.06
N LEU A 184 -7.34 1.89 -3.49
CA LEU A 184 -6.07 1.68 -2.77
C LEU A 184 -6.29 1.50 -1.27
N VAL A 185 -5.69 0.45 -0.70
CA VAL A 185 -5.69 0.17 0.74
C VAL A 185 -4.27 -0.11 1.22
N LEU A 186 -3.85 0.54 2.31
CA LEU A 186 -2.67 0.11 3.07
C LEU A 186 -3.02 -1.17 3.83
N TRP A 187 -2.56 -2.30 3.30
CA TRP A 187 -2.92 -3.62 3.78
C TRP A 187 -2.04 -4.12 4.91
N LYS A 188 -0.74 -3.78 4.85
CA LYS A 188 0.25 -4.21 5.82
C LYS A 188 1.30 -3.14 6.13
N VAL A 189 1.65 -3.00 7.41
CA VAL A 189 2.94 -2.42 7.82
C VAL A 189 3.74 -3.51 8.54
N ASN A 190 5.01 -3.63 8.17
CA ASN A 190 5.98 -4.55 8.75
C ASN A 190 6.97 -3.76 9.62
N TYR A 191 7.33 -4.34 10.76
CA TYR A 191 8.35 -3.84 11.68
C TYR A 191 9.39 -4.95 11.90
N ARG A 192 10.65 -4.60 12.21
CA ARG A 192 11.70 -5.59 12.47
C ARG A 192 11.33 -6.49 13.66
N LYS A 193 11.71 -7.78 13.58
CA LYS A 193 11.59 -8.71 14.72
C LYS A 193 12.45 -8.17 15.88
N GLY A 194 11.84 -7.89 17.03
CA GLY A 194 12.48 -7.25 18.19
C GLY A 194 11.73 -6.01 18.70
N VAL A 195 11.05 -5.28 17.82
CA VAL A 195 10.17 -4.16 18.18
C VAL A 195 8.79 -4.66 18.65
N ASN A 196 8.44 -5.89 18.28
CA ASN A 196 7.33 -6.59 18.89
C ASN A 196 7.70 -6.88 20.34
N GLY A 197 7.08 -6.20 21.30
CA GLY A 197 7.21 -6.47 22.75
C GLY A 197 6.73 -7.87 23.15
N THR A 198 7.35 -8.92 22.62
CA THR A 198 7.37 -10.25 23.21
C THR A 198 8.21 -10.14 24.46
N LYS A 199 7.55 -10.28 25.62
CA LYS A 199 8.21 -10.61 26.89
C LYS A 199 9.30 -11.64 26.59
N ARG A 200 10.56 -11.35 26.97
CA ARG A 200 11.53 -12.40 27.28
C ARG A 200 10.83 -13.31 28.30
N ARG A 201 10.35 -14.47 27.86
CA ARG A 201 10.01 -15.56 28.78
C ARG A 201 11.34 -16.13 29.23
N GLY A 202 11.53 -16.07 30.55
CA GLY A 202 12.54 -16.69 31.41
C GLY A 202 13.75 -17.36 30.76
N ASP A 203 14.92 -16.93 31.22
CA ASP A 203 15.90 -17.89 31.71
C ASP A 203 16.09 -17.66 33.21
N ARG A 204 16.35 -18.78 33.89
CA ARG A 204 16.32 -19.03 35.33
C ARG A 204 17.30 -18.18 36.12
#